data_AF-A0A529ACQ3-F1
#
_entry.id   AF-A0A529ACQ3-F1
#
_cell.length_a   1.000
_cell.length_b   1.000
_cell.length_c   1.000
_cell.angle_alpha   90.00
_cell.angle_beta   90.00
_cell.angle_gamma   90.00
#
_symmetry.space_group_name_H-M   'P 1'
#
loop_
_entity.id
_entity.type
_entity.pdbx_description
1 polymer ?
#
loop_
_entity_poly.entity_id
_entity_poly.type
_entity_poly.pdbx_seq_one_letter_code
_entity_poly.pdbx_strand_id
1 'polypeptide(L)'
;MQTGESRDHGRSPPKWGRCPAGQRGARRNASLAFLYVILSLFLPLTALAAELPALTGRVVDNAGIIDAATKAALTRKLADFEARGSDQIVVATIDSLDGEEI
;
A
#
# COMPACT_ATOMS: atom_id res chain seq x y z
N MET A 1 43.06 46.18 -74.03
CA MET A 1 41.95 45.24 -73.77
C MET A 1 42.56 43.85 -73.89
N GLN A 2 42.59 42.97 -72.91
CA GLN A 2 41.74 42.79 -71.72
C GLN A 2 42.59 41.97 -70.73
N THR A 3 42.62 42.38 -69.47
CA THR A 3 43.32 41.69 -68.39
C THR A 3 42.38 40.66 -67.80
N GLY A 4 42.89 39.49 -67.41
CA GLY A 4 42.08 38.55 -66.64
C GLY A 4 42.74 37.19 -66.53
N GLU A 5 43.58 37.00 -65.50
CA GLU A 5 43.69 35.67 -64.91
C GLU A 5 43.98 35.74 -63.40
N SER A 6 42.87 35.59 -62.68
CA SER A 6 42.66 34.83 -61.43
C SER A 6 43.88 34.46 -60.57
N ARG A 7 43.95 35.07 -59.40
CA ARG A 7 44.43 34.42 -58.17
C ARG A 7 43.58 34.92 -57.01
N ASP A 8 42.89 34.03 -56.31
CA ASP A 8 42.82 34.17 -54.87
C ASP A 8 42.68 32.83 -54.16
N HIS A 9 43.40 32.76 -53.05
CA HIS A 9 43.65 31.61 -52.22
C HIS A 9 42.56 31.46 -51.15
N GLY A 10 42.27 30.19 -50.83
CA GLY A 10 42.00 29.69 -49.49
C GLY A 10 41.13 30.51 -48.54
N ARG A 11 39.96 29.96 -48.20
CA ARG A 11 39.47 30.08 -46.82
C ARG A 11 38.58 28.90 -46.43
N SER A 12 39.12 28.05 -45.56
CA SER A 12 38.37 27.00 -44.85
C SER A 12 37.30 27.63 -43.96
N PRO A 13 36.08 27.07 -43.90
CA PRO A 13 35.05 27.60 -43.00
C PRO A 13 35.31 27.15 -41.54
N PRO A 14 34.90 27.96 -40.54
CA PRO A 14 35.05 27.61 -39.13
C PRO A 14 34.04 26.53 -38.71
N LYS A 15 34.52 25.61 -37.88
CA LYS A 15 33.71 24.53 -37.27
C LYS A 15 32.97 25.13 -36.07
N TRP A 16 31.78 25.68 -36.30
CA TRP A 16 30.95 26.17 -35.20
C TRP A 16 30.43 25.02 -34.34
N GLY A 17 30.50 25.25 -33.03
CA GLY A 17 30.29 24.28 -31.98
C GLY A 17 28.93 23.61 -32.02
N ARG A 18 28.94 22.31 -31.75
CA ARG A 18 27.75 21.49 -31.59
C ARG A 18 27.32 21.57 -30.11
N CYS A 19 26.43 22.51 -29.77
CA CYS A 19 25.80 22.54 -28.44
C CYS A 19 24.79 21.37 -28.33
N PRO A 20 24.84 20.53 -27.27
CA PRO A 20 23.82 19.52 -27.07
C PRO A 20 22.58 20.18 -26.44
N ALA A 21 21.66 20.65 -27.29
CA ALA A 21 20.34 21.05 -26.86
C ALA A 21 19.46 19.81 -26.70
N GLY A 22 19.36 19.26 -25.48
CA GLY A 22 18.54 18.05 -25.26
C GLY A 22 18.18 17.66 -23.84
N GLN A 23 18.61 18.37 -22.80
CA GLN A 23 18.35 17.94 -21.40
C GLN A 23 16.97 18.31 -20.84
N ARG A 24 16.17 19.14 -21.53
CA ARG A 24 14.92 19.67 -20.97
C ARG A 24 13.81 18.60 -20.85
N GLY A 25 13.76 17.63 -21.76
CA GLY A 25 12.77 16.53 -21.71
C GLY A 25 13.12 15.44 -20.70
N ALA A 26 14.41 15.10 -20.58
CA ALA A 26 14.90 14.06 -19.67
C ALA A 26 14.67 14.41 -18.20
N ARG A 27 14.89 15.68 -17.82
CA ARG A 27 14.64 16.13 -16.43
C ARG A 27 13.17 16.09 -16.06
N ARG A 28 12.27 16.51 -16.96
CA ARG A 28 10.82 16.48 -16.71
C ARG A 28 10.28 15.05 -16.60
N ASN A 29 10.76 14.14 -17.44
CA ASN A 29 10.36 12.73 -17.38
C ASN A 29 10.94 12.04 -16.14
N ALA A 30 12.17 12.36 -15.74
CA ALA A 30 12.76 11.88 -14.50
C ALA A 30 12.00 12.40 -13.26
N SER A 31 11.56 13.67 -13.26
CA SER A 31 10.74 14.23 -12.18
C SER A 31 9.37 13.55 -12.08
N LEU A 32 8.72 13.26 -13.22
CA LEU A 32 7.43 12.56 -13.24
C LEU A 32 7.58 11.09 -12.81
N ALA A 33 8.63 10.41 -13.25
CA ALA A 33 8.92 9.04 -12.82
C ALA A 33 9.21 8.98 -11.31
N PHE A 34 9.98 9.94 -10.79
CA PHE A 34 10.26 10.05 -9.35
C PHE A 34 9.00 10.33 -8.53
N LEU A 35 8.13 11.23 -9.01
CA LEU A 35 6.82 11.48 -8.42
C LEU A 35 5.95 10.22 -8.41
N TYR A 36 5.93 9.46 -9.52
CA TYR A 36 5.18 8.20 -9.61
C TYR A 36 5.69 7.15 -8.62
N VAL A 37 7.02 7.02 -8.48
CA VAL A 37 7.63 6.11 -7.49
C VAL A 37 7.24 6.52 -6.07
N ILE A 38 7.33 7.82 -5.74
CA ILE A 38 6.89 8.34 -4.45
C ILE A 38 5.41 8.04 -4.22
N LEU A 39 4.55 8.33 -5.20
CA LEU A 39 3.11 8.11 -5.09
C LEU A 39 2.77 6.62 -4.90
N SER A 40 3.49 5.72 -5.58
CA SER A 40 3.31 4.27 -5.45
C SER A 40 3.71 3.73 -4.06
N LEU A 41 4.61 4.42 -3.37
CA LEU A 41 5.05 4.03 -2.02
C LEU A 41 3.96 4.29 -0.96
N PHE A 42 3.05 5.22 -1.23
CA PHE A 42 1.91 5.55 -0.36
C PHE A 42 0.64 4.78 -0.72
N LEU A 43 0.72 3.79 -1.62
CA LEU A 43 -0.42 2.94 -1.94
C LEU A 43 -0.74 2.06 -0.71
N PRO A 44 -1.95 2.15 -0.13
CA PRO A 44 -2.30 1.33 1.01
C PRO A 44 -2.30 -0.15 0.61
N LEU A 45 -1.54 -0.97 1.34
CA LEU A 45 -1.66 -2.42 1.27
C LEU A 45 -2.90 -2.82 2.07
N THR A 46 -3.90 -3.43 1.43
CA THR A 46 -5.03 -4.01 2.16
C THR A 46 -4.56 -5.29 2.84
N ALA A 47 -4.43 -5.26 4.17
CA ALA A 47 -4.31 -6.46 4.97
C ALA A 47 -5.67 -7.17 4.98
N LEU A 48 -5.69 -8.45 4.59
CA LEU A 48 -6.83 -9.32 4.86
C LEU A 48 -6.63 -9.88 6.26
N ALA A 49 -7.62 -9.70 7.14
CA ALA A 49 -7.64 -10.28 8.47
C ALA A 49 -8.93 -11.09 8.61
N ALA A 50 -8.91 -12.17 9.38
CA ALA A 50 -10.11 -12.95 9.66
C ALA A 50 -11.22 -12.06 10.25
N GLU A 51 -12.44 -12.23 9.73
CA GLU A 51 -13.62 -11.56 10.27
C GLU A 51 -13.99 -12.18 11.62
N LEU A 52 -13.72 -11.45 12.70
CA LEU A 52 -14.14 -11.85 14.03
C LEU A 52 -15.61 -11.52 14.26
N PRO A 53 -16.35 -12.38 14.98
CA PRO A 53 -17.77 -12.18 15.20
C PRO A 53 -18.04 -10.94 16.08
N ALA A 54 -19.11 -10.23 15.76
CA ALA A 54 -19.52 -9.06 16.54
C ALA A 54 -19.87 -9.45 17.98
N LEU A 55 -19.37 -8.67 18.94
CA LEU A 55 -19.58 -8.87 20.38
C LEU A 55 -21.02 -8.52 20.79
N THR A 56 -21.96 -9.42 20.51
CA THR A 56 -23.37 -9.28 20.89
C THR A 56 -23.64 -9.65 22.36
N GLY A 57 -22.65 -10.22 23.03
CA GLY A 57 -22.68 -10.58 24.44
C GLY A 57 -21.39 -11.30 24.88
N ARG A 58 -21.39 -11.84 26.11
CA ARG A 58 -20.23 -12.57 26.67
C ARG A 58 -20.00 -13.94 26.03
N VAL A 59 -21.00 -14.50 25.35
CA VAL A 59 -20.89 -15.75 24.60
C VAL A 59 -21.57 -15.59 23.24
N VAL A 60 -20.78 -15.64 22.17
CA VAL A 60 -21.22 -15.64 20.78
C VAL A 60 -20.92 -17.02 20.20
N ASP A 61 -21.97 -17.79 19.90
CA ASP A 61 -21.81 -19.15 19.38
C ASP A 61 -22.27 -19.19 17.93
N ASN A 62 -21.38 -18.87 16.98
CA ASN A 62 -21.72 -18.91 15.57
C ASN A 62 -21.61 -20.32 14.98
N ALA A 63 -20.76 -21.17 15.56
CA ALA A 63 -20.61 -22.57 15.13
C ALA A 63 -21.76 -23.48 15.61
N GLY A 64 -22.60 -23.00 16.54
CA GLY A 64 -23.76 -23.74 17.04
C GLY A 64 -23.40 -24.99 17.85
N ILE A 65 -22.21 -25.02 18.46
CA ILE A 65 -21.69 -26.20 19.18
C ILE A 65 -21.96 -26.15 20.68
N ILE A 66 -22.45 -25.02 21.20
CA ILE A 66 -22.71 -24.83 22.63
C ILE A 66 -24.22 -24.96 22.89
N ASP A 67 -24.61 -25.90 23.75
CA ASP A 67 -26.01 -26.03 24.15
C ASP A 67 -26.49 -24.84 24.99
N ALA A 68 -27.81 -24.62 25.02
CA ALA A 68 -28.41 -23.45 25.66
C ALA A 68 -28.14 -23.36 27.18
N ALA A 69 -28.10 -24.50 27.87
CA ALA A 69 -27.85 -24.52 29.32
C ALA A 69 -26.38 -24.15 29.61
N THR A 70 -25.45 -24.69 28.84
CA THR A 70 -24.03 -24.34 28.92
C THR A 70 -23.78 -22.87 28.58
N LYS A 71 -24.41 -22.35 27.50
CA LYS A 71 -24.31 -20.93 27.14
C LYS A 71 -24.80 -20.01 28.26
N ALA A 72 -25.92 -20.37 28.90
CA ALA A 72 -26.45 -19.60 30.03
C ALA A 72 -25.52 -19.66 31.26
N ALA A 73 -24.97 -20.83 31.58
CA ALA A 73 -24.02 -21.00 32.67
C ALA A 73 -22.73 -20.21 32.45
N LEU A 74 -22.16 -20.27 31.23
CA LEU A 74 -20.99 -19.47 30.84
C LEU A 74 -21.28 -17.97 30.95
N THR A 75 -22.42 -17.51 30.41
CA THR A 75 -22.80 -16.10 30.46
C THR A 75 -22.85 -15.57 31.90
N ARG A 76 -23.43 -16.34 32.84
CA ARG A 76 -23.48 -15.99 34.26
C ARG A 76 -22.08 -15.95 34.88
N LYS A 77 -21.29 -17.00 34.67
CA LYS A 77 -19.93 -17.10 35.21
C LYS A 77 -19.04 -15.94 34.77
N LEU A 78 -19.12 -15.56 33.50
CA LEU A 78 -18.35 -14.45 32.92
C LEU A 78 -18.83 -13.10 33.46
N ALA A 79 -20.14 -12.90 33.62
CA ALA A 79 -20.69 -11.70 34.25
C ALA A 79 -20.26 -11.56 35.70
N ASP A 80 -20.28 -12.65 36.48
CA ASP A 80 -19.83 -12.64 37.87
C ASP A 80 -18.32 -12.39 37.96
N PHE A 81 -17.54 -12.84 36.98
CA PHE A 81 -16.10 -12.56 36.92
C PHE A 81 -15.82 -11.08 36.66
N GLU A 82 -16.47 -10.51 35.66
CA GLU A 82 -16.36 -9.08 35.35
C GLU A 82 -16.80 -8.20 36.53
N ALA A 83 -17.88 -8.59 37.23
CA ALA A 83 -18.34 -7.88 38.43
C ALA A 83 -17.31 -7.90 39.58
N ARG A 84 -16.47 -8.95 39.67
CA ARG A 84 -15.42 -9.07 40.70
C ARG A 84 -14.12 -8.37 40.31
N GLY A 85 -13.75 -8.40 39.03
CA GLY A 85 -12.41 -8.05 38.55
C GLY A 85 -12.33 -6.90 37.55
N SER A 86 -13.46 -6.34 37.11
CA SER A 86 -13.58 -5.37 36.00
C SER A 86 -13.13 -5.87 34.62
N ASP A 87 -12.35 -6.94 34.54
CA ASP A 87 -11.92 -7.56 33.29
C ASP A 87 -13.09 -8.26 32.57
N GLN A 88 -13.23 -7.97 31.28
CA GLN A 88 -14.21 -8.60 30.42
C GLN A 88 -13.60 -9.79 29.67
N ILE A 89 -14.21 -10.95 29.85
CA ILE A 89 -13.88 -12.16 29.10
C ILE A 89 -15.07 -12.52 28.20
N VAL A 90 -14.81 -12.73 26.92
CA VAL A 90 -15.80 -13.13 25.92
C VAL A 90 -15.38 -14.46 25.30
N VAL A 91 -16.36 -15.34 25.08
CA VAL A 91 -16.19 -16.59 24.35
C VAL A 91 -16.88 -16.46 23.00
N ALA A 92 -16.12 -16.65 21.93
CA ALA A 92 -16.64 -16.70 20.56
C ALA A 92 -16.34 -18.07 19.95
N THR A 93 -17.32 -18.68 19.30
CA THR A 93 -17.12 -19.84 18.41
C THR A 93 -17.40 -19.41 16.98
N ILE A 94 -16.59 -19.93 16.07
CA ILE A 94 -16.68 -19.74 14.62
C ILE A 94 -16.33 -21.07 13.95
N ASP A 95 -16.82 -21.28 12.74
CA ASP A 95 -16.62 -22.54 12.01
C ASP A 95 -15.16 -22.74 11.56
N SER A 96 -14.44 -21.65 11.30
CA SER A 96 -13.10 -21.64 10.70
C SER A 96 -12.40 -20.31 10.97
N LEU A 97 -11.06 -20.33 11.05
CA LEU A 97 -10.19 -19.14 11.02
C LEU A 97 -9.68 -18.82 9.61
N ASP A 98 -10.15 -19.55 8.62
CA ASP A 98 -9.80 -19.42 7.20
C ASP A 98 -8.30 -19.55 6.91
N GLY A 99 -7.63 -20.37 7.72
CA GLY A 99 -6.20 -20.64 7.62
C GLY A 99 -5.30 -19.68 8.41
N GLU A 100 -5.88 -18.74 9.14
CA GLU A 100 -5.17 -17.84 10.06
C GLU A 100 -4.75 -18.56 11.36
N GLU A 101 -3.69 -18.06 12.00
CA GLU A 101 -3.18 -18.57 13.30
C GLU A 101 -4.05 -18.16 14.51
N ILE A 102 -3.86 -18.85 15.64
CA ILE A 102 -4.56 -18.62 16.93
C ILE A 102 -3.74 -17.77 17.92
#